data_AF-A0AAU4J0Y5-F1
#
_entry.id   AF-A0AAU4J0Y5-F1
#
_cell.length_a   1.000
_cell.length_b   1.000
_cell.length_c   1.000
_cell.angle_alpha   90.00
_cell.angle_beta   90.00
_cell.angle_gamma   90.00
#
_symmetry.space_group_name_H-M   'P 1'
#
loop_
_entity.id
_entity.type
_entity.pdbx_description
1 polymer ?
#
loop_
_entity_poly.entity_id
_entity_poly.type
_entity_poly.pdbx_seq_one_letter_code
_entity_poly.pdbx_strand_id
1 'polypeptide(L)'
;METHGVRLTPEQARAALADTERVRASAAALTATPWPTWFFITLTLYVAVLPFTLAGVVTDRYWLLPRPAWMAVMVTITATYAALLAVATKTWRDRTGVALRLDVLPKRATLPLLIGLPLLLVGAPLAFRATGQPAWLIAASLIGAAASVGFHLTFVRLHRRAA
;
A
#
# COMPACT_ATOMS: atom_id res chain seq x y z
N MET A 1 19.39 -43.61 19.39
CA MET A 1 19.57 -42.19 19.78
C MET A 1 18.28 -41.73 20.40
N GLU A 2 18.15 -41.89 21.72
CA GLU A 2 17.01 -41.43 22.49
C GLU A 2 17.15 -39.92 22.71
N THR A 3 16.20 -39.13 22.21
CA THR A 3 16.12 -37.72 22.54
C THR A 3 15.69 -37.58 23.99
N HIS A 4 16.65 -37.44 24.91
CA HIS A 4 16.38 -37.01 26.28
C HIS A 4 15.66 -35.66 26.22
N GLY A 5 14.35 -35.67 26.42
CA GLY A 5 13.56 -34.47 26.59
C GLY A 5 14.07 -33.74 27.82
N VAL A 6 14.90 -32.72 27.61
CA VAL A 6 15.36 -31.83 28.68
C VAL A 6 14.10 -31.21 29.28
N ARG A 7 13.79 -31.62 30.51
CA ARG A 7 12.63 -31.14 31.26
C ARG A 7 12.95 -29.69 31.67
N LEU A 8 12.55 -28.74 30.81
CA LEU A 8 12.74 -27.31 31.06
C LEU A 8 12.11 -26.94 32.40
N THR A 9 12.85 -26.20 33.23
CA THR A 9 12.28 -25.69 34.48
C THR A 9 11.20 -24.65 34.15
N PRO A 10 10.19 -24.45 35.03
CA PRO A 10 9.15 -23.44 34.82
C PRO A 10 9.72 -22.02 34.56
N GLU A 11 10.87 -21.71 35.13
CA GLU A 11 11.58 -20.44 34.89
C GLU A 11 12.19 -20.36 33.49
N GLN A 12 12.79 -21.44 33.00
CA GLN A 12 13.29 -21.52 31.62
C GLN A 12 12.15 -21.43 30.60
N ALA A 13 11.01 -22.04 30.88
CA ALA A 13 9.82 -21.91 30.03
C ALA A 13 9.29 -20.47 29.98
N ARG A 14 9.25 -19.76 31.12
CA ARG A 14 8.86 -18.34 31.16
C ARG A 14 9.88 -17.43 30.47
N ALA A 15 11.17 -17.66 30.65
CA ALA A 15 12.23 -16.92 29.98
C ALA A 15 12.16 -17.10 28.46
N ALA A 16 11.95 -18.33 27.98
CA ALA A 16 11.77 -18.61 26.56
C ALA A 16 10.52 -17.94 25.99
N LEU A 17 9.39 -17.94 26.71
CA LEU A 17 8.18 -17.23 26.29
C LEU A 17 8.41 -15.71 26.20
N ALA A 18 9.04 -15.12 27.22
CA ALA A 18 9.37 -13.69 27.22
C ALA A 18 10.32 -13.30 26.09
N ASP A 19 11.30 -14.14 25.76
CA ASP A 19 12.22 -13.91 24.64
C ASP A 19 11.48 -14.03 23.29
N THR A 20 10.57 -14.99 23.17
CA THR A 20 9.71 -15.13 21.98
C THR A 20 8.81 -13.92 21.78
N GLU A 21 8.22 -13.40 22.86
CA GLU A 21 7.42 -12.17 22.85
C GLU A 21 8.27 -10.96 22.48
N ARG A 22 9.50 -10.87 22.99
CA ARG A 22 10.45 -9.81 22.65
C ARG A 22 10.82 -9.83 21.17
N VAL A 23 11.15 -10.99 20.62
CA VAL A 23 11.44 -11.18 19.18
C VAL A 23 10.21 -10.84 18.34
N ARG A 24 9.01 -11.25 18.77
CA ARG A 24 7.76 -10.91 18.09
C ARG A 24 7.49 -9.41 18.10
N ALA A 25 7.75 -8.73 19.22
CA ALA A 25 7.61 -7.29 19.37
C ALA A 25 8.63 -6.54 18.50
N SER A 26 9.89 -6.98 18.47
CA SER A 26 10.93 -6.39 17.63
C SER A 26 10.66 -6.60 16.13
N ALA A 27 10.21 -7.80 15.74
CA ALA A 27 9.81 -8.08 14.37
C ALA A 27 8.59 -7.23 13.95
N ALA A 28 7.59 -7.09 14.84
CA ALA A 28 6.44 -6.22 14.62
C ALA A 28 6.89 -4.75 14.46
N ALA A 29 7.76 -4.26 15.33
CA ALA A 29 8.31 -2.90 15.30
C ALA A 29 9.16 -2.61 14.04
N LEU A 30 9.88 -3.61 13.51
CA LEU A 30 10.60 -3.50 12.24
C LEU A 30 9.63 -3.48 11.05
N THR A 31 8.62 -4.35 11.03
CA THR A 31 7.57 -4.38 9.98
C THR A 31 6.69 -3.13 9.94
N ALA A 32 6.73 -2.36 11.02
CA ALA A 32 5.98 -1.15 11.31
C ALA A 32 6.64 0.15 10.82
N THR A 33 7.89 0.10 10.33
CA THR A 33 8.55 1.34 9.89
C THR A 33 7.79 1.99 8.72
N PRO A 34 7.56 3.31 8.74
CA PRO A 34 6.84 3.99 7.66
C PRO A 34 7.65 3.94 6.37
N TRP A 35 6.93 3.80 5.26
CA TRP A 35 7.51 3.90 3.92
C TRP A 35 8.30 5.21 3.76
N PRO A 36 9.36 5.21 2.94
CA PRO A 36 10.06 6.45 2.59
C PRO A 36 9.07 7.50 2.07
N THR A 37 9.21 8.75 2.51
CA THR A 37 8.30 9.84 2.14
C THR A 37 8.18 10.01 0.62
N TRP A 38 9.28 9.84 -0.12
CA TRP A 38 9.26 9.89 -1.59
C TRP A 38 8.34 8.83 -2.18
N PHE A 39 8.36 7.60 -1.66
CA PHE A 39 7.55 6.49 -2.18
C PHE A 39 6.07 6.74 -1.90
N PHE A 40 5.76 7.24 -0.70
CA PHE A 40 4.42 7.69 -0.35
C PHE A 40 3.91 8.78 -1.30
N ILE A 41 4.71 9.83 -1.55
CA ILE A 41 4.34 10.91 -2.48
C ILE A 41 4.06 10.33 -3.88
N THR A 42 4.95 9.47 -4.39
CA THR A 42 4.75 8.81 -5.70
C THR A 42 3.47 8.00 -5.71
N LEU A 43 3.19 7.18 -4.69
CA LEU A 43 1.98 6.38 -4.60
C LEU A 43 0.72 7.26 -4.60
N THR A 44 0.73 8.38 -3.86
CA THR A 44 -0.39 9.32 -3.84
C THR A 44 -0.61 9.96 -5.22
N LEU A 45 0.46 10.40 -5.89
CA LEU A 45 0.38 10.95 -7.25
C LEU A 45 -0.12 9.91 -8.26
N TYR A 46 0.33 8.66 -8.13
CA TYR A 46 -0.11 7.55 -8.95
C TYR A 46 -1.61 7.31 -8.79
N VAL A 47 -2.12 7.25 -7.55
CA VAL A 47 -3.55 7.10 -7.26
C VAL A 47 -4.35 8.28 -7.81
N ALA A 48 -3.84 9.51 -7.70
CA ALA A 48 -4.52 10.71 -8.17
C ALA A 48 -4.63 10.75 -9.71
N VAL A 49 -3.59 10.33 -10.44
CA VAL A 49 -3.60 10.38 -11.91
C VAL A 49 -4.40 9.24 -12.54
N LEU A 50 -4.54 8.12 -11.83
CA LEU A 50 -5.09 6.87 -12.36
C LEU A 50 -6.50 7.00 -12.98
N PRO A 51 -7.47 7.71 -12.35
CA PRO A 51 -8.79 7.91 -12.93
C PRO A 51 -8.75 8.61 -14.30
N PHE A 52 -7.87 9.60 -14.48
CA PHE A 52 -7.74 10.33 -15.74
C PHE A 52 -7.13 9.46 -16.83
N THR A 53 -6.05 8.76 -16.50
CA THR A 53 -5.40 7.84 -17.45
C THR A 53 -6.32 6.70 -17.87
N LEU A 54 -7.06 6.11 -16.92
CA LEU A 54 -7.97 5.01 -17.21
C LEU A 54 -9.16 5.50 -18.03
N ALA A 55 -9.71 6.68 -17.72
CA ALA A 55 -10.75 7.32 -18.53
C ALA A 55 -10.31 7.52 -19.99
N GLY A 56 -9.09 8.01 -20.22
CA GLY A 56 -8.53 8.17 -21.56
C GLY A 56 -8.34 6.86 -22.33
N VAL A 57 -8.15 5.73 -21.63
CA VAL A 57 -8.04 4.39 -22.22
C VAL A 57 -9.40 3.81 -22.61
N VAL A 58 -10.43 4.02 -21.78
CA VAL A 58 -11.74 3.36 -21.92
C VAL A 58 -12.79 4.17 -22.68
N THR A 59 -12.55 5.46 -22.91
CA THR A 59 -13.51 6.34 -23.60
C THR A 59 -13.26 6.29 -25.11
N ASP A 60 -14.32 6.12 -25.90
CA ASP A 60 -14.25 5.98 -27.37
C ASP A 60 -14.04 7.33 -28.11
N ARG A 61 -14.22 8.45 -27.41
CA ARG A 61 -14.02 9.83 -27.93
C ARG A 61 -12.59 10.30 -27.68
N TYR A 62 -12.08 11.21 -28.52
CA TYR A 62 -10.82 11.92 -28.29
C TYR A 62 -10.86 12.71 -26.97
N TRP A 63 -10.56 12.05 -25.86
CA TRP A 63 -10.43 12.66 -24.54
C TRP A 63 -8.99 13.15 -24.36
N LEU A 64 -8.73 14.44 -24.59
CA LEU A 64 -7.42 15.12 -24.49
C LEU A 64 -6.32 14.61 -25.44
N LEU A 65 -6.13 13.31 -25.55
CA LEU A 65 -5.14 12.60 -26.35
C LEU A 65 -5.79 11.40 -27.04
N PRO A 66 -5.23 10.92 -28.16
CA PRO A 66 -5.69 9.69 -28.79
C PRO A 66 -5.43 8.47 -27.89
N ARG A 67 -6.29 7.45 -27.98
CA ARG A 67 -6.23 6.24 -27.13
C ARG A 67 -4.85 5.56 -27.04
N PRO A 68 -4.05 5.42 -28.13
CA PRO A 68 -2.71 4.86 -28.03
C PRO A 68 -1.77 5.67 -27.13
N ALA A 69 -1.91 7.00 -27.12
CA ALA A 69 -1.12 7.86 -26.24
C ALA A 69 -1.49 7.63 -24.77
N TRP A 70 -2.79 7.49 -24.45
CA TRP A 70 -3.22 7.12 -23.09
C TRP A 70 -2.75 5.74 -22.65
N MET A 71 -2.76 4.76 -23.56
CA MET A 71 -2.18 3.43 -23.30
C MET A 71 -0.69 3.53 -22.98
N ALA A 72 0.07 4.31 -23.76
CA ALA A 72 1.49 4.53 -23.53
C ALA A 72 1.73 5.20 -22.17
N VAL A 73 0.94 6.21 -21.81
CA VAL A 73 1.00 6.85 -20.49
C VAL A 73 0.72 5.83 -19.38
N MET A 74 -0.36 5.05 -19.50
CA MET A 74 -0.74 4.03 -18.51
C MET A 74 0.38 3.01 -18.28
N VAL A 75 0.97 2.50 -19.36
CA VAL A 75 2.09 1.55 -19.29
C VAL A 75 3.30 2.21 -18.61
N THR A 76 3.63 3.45 -19.00
CA THR A 76 4.77 4.18 -18.45
C THR A 76 4.62 4.44 -16.95
N ILE A 77 3.45 4.93 -16.51
CA ILE A 77 3.22 5.18 -15.07
C ILE A 77 3.22 3.87 -14.27
N THR A 78 2.68 2.78 -14.83
CA THR A 78 2.65 1.47 -14.17
C THR A 78 4.05 0.90 -14.02
N ALA A 79 4.87 0.96 -15.08
CA ALA A 79 6.26 0.53 -15.05
C ALA A 79 7.09 1.37 -14.06
N THR A 80 6.89 2.69 -14.06
CA THR A 80 7.55 3.61 -13.11
C THR A 80 7.17 3.28 -11.67
N TYR A 81 5.88 3.07 -11.40
CA TYR A 81 5.39 2.65 -10.09
C TYR A 81 6.01 1.32 -9.64
N ALA A 82 6.03 0.31 -10.52
CA ALA A 82 6.61 -1.00 -10.22
C ALA A 82 8.12 -0.90 -9.92
N ALA A 83 8.87 -0.11 -10.69
CA ALA A 83 10.30 0.13 -10.45
C ALA A 83 10.54 0.81 -9.08
N LEU A 84 9.76 1.85 -8.77
CA LEU A 84 9.85 2.56 -7.50
C LEU A 84 9.45 1.67 -6.31
N LEU A 85 8.42 0.83 -6.47
CA LEU A 85 8.03 -0.16 -5.46
C LEU A 85 9.14 -1.19 -5.24
N ALA A 86 9.80 -1.66 -6.30
CA ALA A 86 10.92 -2.58 -6.19
C ALA A 86 12.09 -1.95 -5.44
N VAL A 87 12.44 -0.69 -5.75
CA VAL A 87 13.49 0.07 -5.04
C VAL A 87 13.12 0.26 -3.57
N ALA A 88 11.89 0.63 -3.27
CA ALA A 88 11.42 0.83 -1.90
C ALA A 88 11.47 -0.49 -1.10
N THR A 89 11.02 -1.60 -1.70
CA THR A 89 11.02 -2.93 -1.08
C THR A 89 12.45 -3.47 -0.89
N LYS A 90 13.35 -3.24 -1.85
CA LYS A 90 14.77 -3.60 -1.72
C LYS A 90 15.42 -2.80 -0.58
N THR A 91 15.28 -1.49 -0.60
CA THR A 91 15.81 -0.59 0.45
C THR A 91 15.29 -0.97 1.83
N TRP A 92 14.02 -1.36 1.92
CA TRP A 92 13.42 -1.87 3.13
C TRP A 92 14.07 -3.16 3.63
N ARG A 93 14.20 -4.14 2.75
CA ARG A 93 14.81 -5.43 3.07
C ARG A 93 16.26 -5.26 3.51
N ASP A 94 17.00 -4.39 2.83
CA ASP A 94 18.41 -4.11 3.15
C ASP A 94 18.55 -3.45 4.54
N ARG A 95 17.58 -2.63 4.97
CA ARG A 95 17.60 -1.95 6.27
C ARG A 95 17.11 -2.81 7.43
N THR A 96 16.07 -3.61 7.20
CA THR A 96 15.35 -4.31 8.28
C THR A 96 15.68 -5.81 8.35
N GLY A 97 16.24 -6.38 7.28
CA GLY A 97 16.49 -7.82 7.15
C GLY A 97 15.22 -8.67 6.99
N VAL A 98 14.03 -8.07 7.00
CA VAL A 98 12.74 -8.77 7.02
C VAL A 98 11.91 -8.41 5.77
N ALA A 99 11.20 -9.39 5.21
CA ALA A 99 10.25 -9.14 4.14
C ALA A 99 9.09 -8.25 4.60
N LEU A 100 8.57 -7.42 3.70
CA LEU A 100 7.45 -6.54 4.02
C LEU A 100 6.21 -7.36 4.40
N ARG A 101 5.78 -7.26 5.67
CA ARG A 101 4.66 -8.03 6.22
C ARG A 101 3.39 -7.20 6.21
N LEU A 102 2.57 -7.41 5.17
CA LEU A 102 1.26 -6.75 5.04
C LEU A 102 0.19 -7.36 5.98
N ASP A 103 0.47 -8.53 6.56
CA ASP A 103 -0.43 -9.27 7.44
C ASP A 103 -0.56 -8.67 8.85
N VAL A 104 0.33 -7.76 9.22
CA VAL A 104 0.33 -7.08 10.53
C VAL A 104 -0.63 -5.88 10.55
N LEU A 105 -1.14 -5.46 9.38
CA LEU A 105 -2.04 -4.31 9.28
C LEU A 105 -3.45 -4.65 9.78
N PRO A 106 -4.10 -3.76 10.55
CA PRO A 106 -5.44 -4.00 11.08
C PRO A 106 -6.45 -4.16 9.94
N LYS A 107 -7.02 -5.36 9.81
CA LYS A 107 -7.99 -5.72 8.76
C LYS A 107 -9.15 -4.73 8.64
N ARG A 108 -9.60 -4.18 9.76
CA ARG A 108 -10.70 -3.19 9.80
C ARG A 108 -10.35 -1.89 9.04
N ALA A 109 -9.08 -1.52 8.97
CA ALA A 109 -8.62 -0.34 8.24
C ALA A 109 -8.21 -0.66 6.79
N THR A 110 -7.64 -1.84 6.54
CA THR A 110 -7.17 -2.23 5.20
C THR A 110 -8.28 -2.74 4.30
N LEU A 111 -9.28 -3.45 4.83
CA LEU A 111 -10.35 -4.04 4.02
C LEU A 111 -11.21 -2.99 3.28
N PRO A 112 -11.67 -1.90 3.94
CA PRO A 112 -12.41 -0.85 3.23
C PRO A 112 -11.57 -0.19 2.14
N LEU A 113 -10.27 -0.02 2.34
CA LEU A 113 -9.37 0.55 1.35
C LEU A 113 -9.15 -0.43 0.18
N LEU A 114 -8.96 -1.72 0.47
CA LEU A 114 -8.71 -2.76 -0.53
C LEU A 114 -9.89 -2.93 -1.50
N ILE A 115 -11.11 -2.70 -1.02
CA ILE A 115 -12.34 -2.81 -1.84
C ILE A 115 -12.72 -1.45 -2.42
N GLY A 116 -12.76 -0.42 -1.56
CA GLY A 116 -13.25 0.90 -1.92
C GLY A 116 -12.33 1.62 -2.89
N LEU A 117 -11.00 1.48 -2.75
CA LEU A 117 -10.06 2.16 -3.63
C LEU A 117 -10.13 1.62 -5.07
N PRO A 118 -10.08 0.31 -5.37
CA PRO A 118 -10.29 -0.18 -6.72
C PRO A 118 -11.66 0.19 -7.28
N LEU A 119 -12.72 0.11 -6.47
CA LEU A 119 -14.07 0.47 -6.90
C LEU A 119 -14.15 1.95 -7.29
N LEU A 120 -13.53 2.84 -6.51
CA LEU A 120 -13.45 4.27 -6.81
C LEU A 120 -12.63 4.54 -8.09
N LEU A 121 -11.45 3.93 -8.19
CA LEU A 121 -10.50 4.17 -9.28
C LEU A 121 -10.98 3.63 -10.62
N VAL A 122 -11.74 2.53 -10.64
CA VAL A 122 -12.31 1.93 -11.85
C VAL A 122 -13.72 2.45 -12.13
N GLY A 123 -14.53 2.64 -11.08
CA GLY A 123 -15.91 3.09 -11.21
C GLY A 123 -16.02 4.52 -11.74
N ALA A 124 -15.14 5.43 -11.34
CA ALA A 124 -15.20 6.81 -11.79
C ALA A 124 -14.94 7.00 -13.29
N PRO A 125 -13.94 6.34 -13.92
CA PRO A 125 -13.79 6.30 -15.38
C PRO A 125 -15.01 5.76 -16.11
N LEU A 126 -15.69 4.75 -15.57
CA LEU A 126 -16.91 4.20 -16.15
C LEU A 126 -18.10 5.18 -16.02
N ALA A 127 -18.26 5.81 -14.86
CA ALA A 127 -19.26 6.85 -14.63
C ALA A 127 -19.02 8.06 -15.55
N PHE A 128 -17.75 8.47 -15.72
CA PHE A 128 -17.36 9.50 -16.70
C PHE A 128 -17.73 9.08 -18.12
N ARG A 129 -17.43 7.85 -18.55
CA ARG A 129 -17.80 7.35 -19.88
C ARG A 129 -19.31 7.40 -20.10
N ALA A 130 -20.11 7.07 -19.07
CA ALA A 130 -21.57 7.05 -19.17
C ALA A 130 -22.20 8.45 -19.13
N THR A 131 -21.64 9.37 -18.35
CA THR A 131 -22.24 10.70 -18.09
C THR A 131 -21.60 11.85 -18.84
N GLY A 132 -20.37 11.68 -19.33
CA GLY A 132 -19.53 12.73 -19.90
C GLY A 132 -19.02 13.76 -18.89
N GLN A 133 -19.32 13.62 -17.59
CA GLN A 133 -19.00 14.62 -16.58
C GLN A 133 -17.62 14.41 -15.94
N PRO A 134 -16.65 15.33 -16.12
CA PRO A 134 -15.30 15.17 -15.58
C PRO A 134 -15.24 15.24 -14.05
N ALA A 135 -16.31 15.71 -13.40
CA ALA A 135 -16.43 15.77 -11.94
C ALA A 135 -16.19 14.40 -11.28
N TRP A 136 -16.59 13.29 -11.92
CA TRP A 136 -16.33 11.94 -11.43
C TRP A 136 -14.83 11.64 -11.29
N LEU A 137 -14.03 12.06 -12.26
CA LEU A 137 -12.58 11.84 -12.28
C LEU A 137 -11.88 12.69 -11.23
N ILE A 138 -12.29 13.96 -11.12
CA ILE A 138 -11.76 14.91 -10.13
C ILE A 138 -12.06 14.40 -8.72
N ALA A 139 -13.31 14.02 -8.45
CA ALA A 139 -13.72 13.50 -7.16
C ALA A 139 -12.95 12.23 -6.80
N ALA A 140 -12.83 11.26 -7.72
CA ALA A 140 -12.08 10.04 -7.48
C ALA A 140 -10.59 10.29 -7.22
N SER A 141 -9.97 11.21 -7.97
CA SER A 141 -8.58 11.62 -7.74
C SER A 141 -8.40 12.22 -6.34
N LEU A 142 -9.26 13.17 -5.95
CA LEU A 142 -9.17 13.83 -4.65
C LEU A 142 -9.43 12.85 -3.49
N ILE A 143 -10.46 12.02 -3.59
CA ILE A 143 -10.79 11.02 -2.57
C ILE A 143 -9.67 9.98 -2.48
N GLY A 144 -9.15 9.49 -3.62
CA GLY A 144 -8.04 8.55 -3.66
C GLY A 144 -6.77 9.12 -3.01
N ALA A 145 -6.42 10.37 -3.33
CA ALA A 145 -5.29 11.06 -2.72
C ALA A 145 -5.49 11.25 -1.20
N ALA A 146 -6.68 11.70 -0.77
CA ALA A 146 -7.00 11.87 0.64
C ALA A 146 -6.95 10.53 1.39
N ALA A 147 -7.44 9.44 0.80
CA ALA A 147 -7.36 8.10 1.38
C ALA A 147 -5.90 7.64 1.52
N SER A 148 -5.07 7.85 0.49
CA SER A 148 -3.64 7.54 0.52
C SER A 148 -2.92 8.28 1.65
N VAL A 149 -3.14 9.60 1.75
CA VAL A 149 -2.57 10.46 2.80
C VAL A 149 -3.06 10.04 4.18
N GLY A 150 -4.37 9.88 4.35
CA GLY A 150 -4.99 9.49 5.63
C GLY A 150 -4.47 8.15 6.13
N PHE A 151 -4.28 7.18 5.23
CA PHE A 151 -3.71 5.88 5.57
C PHE A 151 -2.25 6.00 6.00
N HIS A 152 -1.43 6.76 5.27
CA HIS A 152 -0.03 7.00 5.64
C HIS A 152 0.09 7.69 7.01
N LEU A 153 -0.71 8.72 7.27
CA LEU A 153 -0.72 9.42 8.57
C LEU A 153 -1.20 8.51 9.71
N THR A 154 -2.24 7.70 9.47
CA THR A 154 -2.73 6.74 10.46
C THR A 154 -1.67 5.68 10.75
N PHE A 155 -1.00 5.17 9.73
CA PHE A 155 0.11 4.25 9.86
C PHE A 155 1.24 4.87 10.71
N VAL A 156 1.70 6.09 10.37
CA VAL A 156 2.74 6.78 11.15
C VAL A 156 2.30 6.99 12.61
N ARG A 157 1.04 7.37 12.85
CA ARG A 157 0.50 7.60 14.20
C ARG A 157 0.43 6.32 15.04
N LEU A 158 -0.01 5.21 14.45
CA LEU A 158 -0.09 3.92 15.14
C LEU A 158 1.30 3.46 15.61
N HIS A 159 2.32 3.67 14.78
CA HIS A 159 3.67 3.25 15.10
C HIS A 159 4.41 4.19 16.06
N ARG A 160 4.13 5.50 16.04
CA ARG A 160 4.63 6.41 17.09
C ARG A 160 4.08 6.14 18.48
N ARG A 161 2.86 5.57 18.59
CA ARG A 161 2.26 5.22 19.89
C ARG A 161 2.74 3.88 20.45
N ALA A 162 3.35 3.04 19.61
CA ALA A 162 3.83 1.72 19.97
C ALA A 162 5.34 1.68 20.30
N ALA A 163 6.07 2.76 20.01
CA ALA A 163 7.47 2.97 20.36
C ALA A 163 7.58 3.79 21.64
#